data_AF-A0A1C5KX69-F1
#
_entry.id   AF-A0A1C5KX69-F1
#
_cell.length_a   1.000
_cell.length_b   1.000
_cell.length_c   1.000
_cell.angle_alpha   90.00
_cell.angle_beta   90.00
_cell.angle_gamma   90.00
#
_symmetry.space_group_name_H-M   'P 1'
#
loop_
_entity.id
_entity.type
_entity.pdbx_description
1 polymer ?
#
loop_
_entity_poly.entity_id
_entity_poly.type
_entity_poly.pdbx_seq_one_letter_code
_entity_poly.pdbx_strand_id
1 'polypeptide(L)' 'MLLLTQGGEIINLERMAIIDAASLNVYARQGMGERGIILGSYNSESRCYNVIAEIYDEYAHGQDVYSMPKD' A
#
# COMPACT_ATOMS: atom_id res chain seq x y z
N MET A 1 7.15 -4.29 -8.33
CA MET A 1 5.70 -4.09 -8.44
C MET A 1 5.38 -2.61 -8.45
N LEU A 2 4.48 -2.19 -9.32
CA LEU A 2 3.91 -0.85 -9.39
C LEU A 2 2.56 -0.84 -8.66
N LEU A 3 2.25 0.26 -7.99
CA LEU A 3 1.01 0.46 -7.27
C LEU A 3 0.23 1.62 -7.88
N LEU A 4 -1.02 1.40 -8.25
CA LEU A 4 -1.94 2.46 -8.62
C LEU A 4 -2.78 2.86 -7.39
N THR A 5 -2.56 4.06 -6.88
CA THR A 5 -3.32 4.60 -5.74
C THR A 5 -4.75 4.96 -6.14
N GLN A 6 -5.62 5.14 -5.14
CA GLN A 6 -6.98 5.65 -5.38
C GLN A 6 -6.99 7.02 -6.07
N GLY A 7 -5.97 7.85 -5.81
CA GLY A 7 -5.76 9.16 -6.46
C GLY A 7 -5.25 9.09 -7.90
N GLY A 8 -5.00 7.88 -8.43
CA GLY A 8 -4.47 7.67 -9.78
C GLY A 8 -2.95 7.84 -9.89
N GLU A 9 -2.24 7.90 -8.76
CA GLU A 9 -0.78 7.99 -8.75
C GLU A 9 -0.16 6.59 -8.92
N ILE A 10 0.92 6.49 -9.70
CA ILE A 10 1.67 5.24 -9.87
C ILE A 10 2.94 5.31 -9.01
N ILE A 11 3.09 4.35 -8.09
CA ILE A 11 4.21 4.28 -7.16
C ILE A 11 5.00 3.00 -7.41
N ASN A 12 6.33 3.10 -7.49
CA ASN A 12 7.19 1.93 -7.52
C ASN A 12 7.38 1.36 -6.10
N LEU A 13 6.89 0.15 -5.86
CA LEU A 13 6.94 -0.59 -4.60
C LEU A 13 8.15 -1.54 -4.51
N GLU A 14 9.29 -1.25 -5.15
CA GLU A 14 10.54 -1.94 -4.80
C GLU A 14 10.87 -1.87 -3.29
N ARG A 15 10.17 -1.02 -2.53
CA ARG A 15 10.24 -0.92 -1.08
C ARG A 15 8.85 -1.12 -0.44
N MET A 16 8.81 -2.01 0.55
CA MET A 16 7.63 -2.58 1.21
C MET A 16 6.58 -1.55 1.64
N ALA A 17 5.30 -1.90 1.46
CA ALA A 17 4.18 -1.21 2.09
C ALA A 17 4.22 -1.40 3.62
N ILE A 18 3.83 -0.36 4.38
CA ILE A 18 3.86 -0.34 5.85
C ILE A 18 2.52 0.19 6.38
N ILE A 19 2.05 -0.32 7.50
CA ILE A 19 0.85 0.17 8.21
C ILE A 19 1.24 1.13 9.34
N ASP A 20 0.53 2.24 9.45
CA ASP A 20 0.36 2.98 10.70
C ASP A 20 -1.04 2.72 11.25
N ALA A 21 -1.12 1.83 12.24
CA ALA A 21 -2.37 1.44 12.86
C ALA A 21 -2.98 2.58 13.70
N ALA A 22 -2.17 3.53 14.18
CA ALA A 22 -2.68 4.65 14.99
C ALA A 22 -3.43 5.67 14.12
N SER A 23 -3.02 5.82 12.85
CA SER A 23 -3.68 6.71 11.89
C SER A 23 -4.55 5.99 10.86
N LEU A 24 -4.67 4.66 10.94
CA LEU A 24 -5.41 3.81 10.00
C LEU A 24 -5.00 4.03 8.54
N ASN A 25 -3.71 4.21 8.33
CA ASN A 25 -3.13 4.54 7.03
C ASN A 25 -2.17 3.44 6.59
N VAL A 26 -2.18 3.15 5.28
CA VAL A 26 -1.19 2.31 4.61
C VAL A 26 -0.26 3.21 3.79
N TYR A 27 1.05 2.97 3.85
CA TYR A 27 2.06 3.80 3.18
C TYR A 27 2.98 2.99 2.28
N ALA A 28 3.39 3.59 1.16
CA ALA A 28 4.58 3.16 0.42
C ALA A 28 5.78 3.96 0.91
N ARG A 29 6.84 3.27 1.32
CA ARG A 29 8.06 3.93 1.80
C ARG A 29 9.11 3.99 0.69
N GLN A 30 9.49 5.19 0.26
CA GLN A 30 10.54 5.35 -0.76
C GLN A 30 11.99 5.35 -0.21
N GLY A 31 12.23 4.95 1.03
CA GLY A 31 13.60 4.80 1.57
C GLY A 31 13.66 4.80 3.10
N MET A 32 14.81 4.43 3.68
CA MET A 32 15.02 4.58 5.12
C MET A 32 15.09 6.08 5.48
N GLY A 33 14.14 6.55 6.28
CA GLY A 33 14.08 7.94 6.75
C GLY A 33 13.14 8.88 5.98
N GLU A 34 12.58 8.45 4.84
CA GLU A 34 11.64 9.28 4.07
C GLU A 34 10.21 9.23 4.62
N ARG A 35 9.47 10.33 4.45
CA ARG A 35 8.01 10.36 4.66
C ARG A 35 7.37 9.46 3.60
N GLY A 36 6.72 8.39 4.04
CA GLY A 36 5.98 7.50 3.15
C GLY A 36 4.82 8.23 2.46
N ILE A 37 4.44 7.76 1.28
CA ILE A 37 3.25 8.22 0.56
C ILE A 37 2.05 7.46 1.12
N ILE A 38 0.99 8.17 1.54
CA ILE A 38 -0.27 7.54 1.96
C ILE A 38 -0.91 6.88 0.72
N LEU A 39 -1.10 5.57 0.79
CA LEU A 39 -1.71 4.77 -0.27
C LEU A 39 -3.23 4.72 -0.15
N GLY A 40 -3.71 4.77 1.09
CA GLY A 40 -5.12 4.76 1.45
C GLY A 40 -5.29 4.95 2.95
N SER A 41 -6.41 5.56 3.31
CA SER A 41 -6.92 5.69 4.68
C SER A 41 -8.14 4.80 4.83
N TYR A 42 -8.19 4.00 5.88
CA TYR A 42 -9.26 3.02 6.07
C TYR A 42 -10.04 3.26 7.35
N ASN A 43 -11.25 2.72 7.39
CA ASN A 43 -12.14 2.82 8.55
C ASN A 43 -11.74 1.89 9.72
N SER A 44 -10.80 0.98 9.51
CA SER A 44 -10.41 -0.02 10.50
C SER A 44 -8.99 -0.52 10.28
N GLU A 45 -8.33 -0.90 11.37
CA GLU A 45 -7.00 -1.49 11.38
C GLU A 45 -6.98 -2.82 10.64
N SER A 46 -8.02 -3.65 10.83
CA SER A 46 -8.18 -4.91 10.09
C SER A 46 -8.21 -4.69 8.58
N ARG A 47 -8.85 -3.62 8.08
CA ARG A 47 -8.83 -3.34 6.65
C ARG A 47 -7.44 -2.95 6.17
N CYS A 48 -6.68 -2.18 6.96
CA CYS A 48 -5.29 -1.85 6.64
C CYS A 48 -4.43 -3.11 6.47
N TYR A 49 -4.57 -4.09 7.38
CA TYR A 49 -3.88 -5.38 7.29
C TYR A 49 -4.29 -6.20 6.07
N ASN A 50 -5.60 -6.26 5.76
CA ASN A 50 -6.08 -6.97 4.59
C ASN A 50 -5.49 -6.41 3.29
N VAL A 51 -5.45 -5.09 3.15
CA VAL A 51 -4.89 -4.42 1.97
C VAL A 51 -3.40 -4.73 1.80
N ILE A 52 -2.61 -4.72 2.89
CA ILE A 52 -1.20 -5.14 2.79
C ILE A 52 -1.07 -6.61 2.40
N ALA A 53 -1.91 -7.49 2.94
CA ALA A 53 -1.90 -8.90 2.59
C ALA A 53 -2.22 -9.09 1.10
N GLU A 54 -3.22 -8.39 0.57
CA GLU A 54 -3.56 -8.39 -0.86
C GLU A 54 -2.40 -7.91 -1.73
N ILE A 55 -1.76 -6.78 -1.37
CA ILE A 55 -0.56 -6.25 -2.06
C ILE A 55 0.56 -7.30 -2.09
N TYR A 56 0.82 -7.95 -0.95
CA TYR A 56 1.86 -8.97 -0.85
C TYR A 56 1.53 -10.24 -1.66
N ASP A 57 0.28 -10.69 -1.60
CA ASP A 57 -0.18 -11.88 -2.30
C ASP A 57 -0.08 -11.72 -3.82
N GLU A 58 -0.51 -10.58 -4.34
CA GLU A 58 -0.41 -10.25 -5.78
C GLU A 58 1.05 -10.18 -6.23
N TYR A 59 1.93 -9.58 -5.41
CA TYR A 59 3.37 -9.59 -5.66
C TYR A 59 3.95 -11.01 -5.69
N ALA A 60 3.59 -11.85 -4.72
CA ALA A 60 4.06 -13.23 -4.62
C ALA A 60 3.59 -14.10 -5.80
N HIS A 61 2.43 -13.78 -6.38
CA HIS A 61 1.91 -14.42 -7.58
C HIS A 61 2.46 -13.82 -8.90
N GLY A 62 3.43 -12.90 -8.82
CA GLY A 62 4.14 -12.36 -9.98
C GLY A 62 3.37 -11.25 -10.70
N GLN A 63 2.39 -10.61 -10.06
CA GLN A 63 1.79 -9.41 -10.65
C GLN A 63 2.74 -8.23 -10.60
N ASP A 64 2.88 -7.57 -11.74
CA ASP A 64 3.70 -6.37 -11.87
C ASP A 64 2.97 -5.10 -11.38
N VAL A 65 1.63 -5.12 -11.31
CA VAL A 65 0.80 -3.97 -10.95
C VAL A 65 -0.31 -4.40 -9.99
N TYR A 66 -0.47 -3.68 -8.88
CA TYR A 66 -1.65 -3.76 -8.01
C TYR A 66 -2.46 -2.47 -8.07
N SER A 67 -3.79 -2.60 -8.12
CA SER A 67 -4.72 -1.47 -8.07
C SER A 67 -5.40 -1.44 -6.71
N MET A 68 -5.26 -0.32 -6.00
CA MET A 68 -5.86 -0.17 -4.68
C MET A 68 -7.39 -0.31 -4.74
N PRO A 69 -8.00 -1.04 -3.78
CA PRO A 69 -9.45 -1.14 -3.69
C PRO A 69 -10.06 0.24 -3.40
N LYS A 70 -11.26 0.51 -3.93
CA LYS A 70 -11.92 1.83 -3.90
C LYS A 70 -12.88 2.02 -2.71
N ASP A 71 -12.72 1.23 -1.66
CA ASP A 71 -13.63 1.18 -0.52
C ASP A 71 -13.86 2.54 0.17
#